data_AF-A0A1Z9T9V9-F1
#
_entry.id   AF-A0A1Z9T9V9-F1
#
_cell.length_a   1.000
_cell.length_b   1.000
_cell.length_c   1.000
_cell.angle_alpha   90.00
_cell.angle_beta   90.00
_cell.angle_gamma   90.00
#
_symmetry.space_group_name_H-M   'P 1'
#
loop_
_entity.id
_entity.type
_entity.pdbx_description
1 polymer ?
#
loop_
_entity_poly.entity_id
_entity_poly.type
_entity_poly.pdbx_seq_one_letter_code
_entity_poly.pdbx_strand_id
1 'polypeptide(L)'
;MAVDITKLVCIHPDTNQQSILDLTDEESSGKAWYLQLPEDTKGHELVSCTSFHRGGKPQAQYQPDQDYLCISMFIATPGRTDMKGGDIKITWELHDQQLDFLISYLENLDLGNVSKPLIINFCDESPKLNDILPQIYSCMQLYNISSDKVILSGMNFDGQSLVNNYAKKENCDPLKYVVMWNMTGHMDWRHTEPLVERHFHSDNYKNPEDPMNTYSWVENPDKFWQQRTNTYTFLNRRFARIRVLALWSLYIKDVWKFKGIVSAFPPNMYHKIGVEDRGVLDYLTKDFLKGMLETMAPSLLDSVTDENFAHFLHVLKVGKTMPGDHDFIGGDESRYAPNMEDSYLWYAIETVADQSETNTFYTEKFLKPMLYGQGLIAYAQPGMVTKFKQLGFHTLAEELGFSEDYDNELDQVKRMDMISDEIAKLCKVPLSEMHERWLSAKDKVLHNQKMIACQLTNLRANYWDKLCDLTNQEIRQEYNSDQIMQKTTQDVINSYQKLFVFENFSDN
;
A
#
# COMPACT_ATOMS: atom_id res chain seq x y z
N MET A 1 -9.32 -0.48 -29.59
CA MET A 1 -9.77 0.79 -30.18
C MET A 1 -8.82 1.83 -29.61
N ALA A 2 -8.13 2.60 -30.46
CA ALA A 2 -7.25 3.66 -29.97
C ALA A 2 -8.09 4.69 -29.18
N VAL A 3 -7.59 5.07 -28.01
CA VAL A 3 -8.19 6.12 -27.18
C VAL A 3 -8.01 7.46 -27.87
N ASP A 4 -9.10 8.19 -28.11
CA ASP A 4 -9.11 9.54 -28.69
C ASP A 4 -9.47 10.55 -27.59
N ILE A 5 -8.50 11.37 -27.17
CA ILE A 5 -8.71 12.34 -26.09
C ILE A 5 -9.74 13.42 -26.42
N THR A 6 -10.11 13.60 -27.69
CA THR A 6 -11.15 14.55 -28.12
C THR A 6 -12.56 13.98 -27.98
N LYS A 7 -12.67 12.66 -27.80
CA LYS A 7 -13.96 11.93 -27.74
C LYS A 7 -13.89 10.78 -26.73
N LEU A 8 -13.44 11.07 -25.51
CA LEU A 8 -13.40 10.08 -24.45
C LEU A 8 -14.83 9.74 -24.03
N VAL A 9 -15.19 8.46 -24.18
CA VAL A 9 -16.44 7.95 -23.64
C VAL A 9 -16.23 7.68 -22.16
N CYS A 10 -16.76 8.57 -21.35
CA CYS A 10 -16.56 8.60 -19.92
C CYS A 10 -17.85 8.30 -19.17
N ILE A 11 -17.72 7.78 -17.96
CA ILE A 11 -18.83 7.66 -17.03
C ILE A 11 -18.52 8.52 -15.79
N HIS A 12 -19.55 9.18 -15.27
CA HIS A 12 -19.42 9.97 -14.04
C HIS A 12 -19.49 9.05 -12.81
N PRO A 13 -18.56 9.16 -11.85
CA PRO A 13 -18.44 8.27 -10.68
C PRO A 13 -19.71 8.21 -9.83
N ASP A 14 -20.37 9.34 -9.58
CA ASP A 14 -21.52 9.38 -8.68
C ASP A 14 -22.86 9.04 -9.33
N THR A 15 -23.02 9.30 -10.62
CA THR A 15 -24.32 9.24 -11.31
C THR A 15 -24.43 8.08 -12.29
N ASN A 16 -23.31 7.41 -12.59
CA ASN A 16 -23.17 6.45 -13.68
C ASN A 16 -23.63 6.99 -15.05
N GLN A 17 -23.72 8.33 -15.19
CA GLN A 17 -24.12 8.95 -16.44
C GLN A 17 -22.95 8.90 -17.42
N GLN A 18 -23.21 8.36 -18.60
CA GLN A 18 -22.27 8.38 -19.69
C GLN A 18 -22.23 9.76 -20.34
N SER A 19 -21.02 10.23 -20.65
CA SER A 19 -20.77 11.49 -21.34
C SER A 19 -19.60 11.32 -22.30
N ILE A 20 -19.54 12.16 -23.34
CA ILE A 20 -18.37 12.28 -24.21
C ILE A 20 -17.59 13.51 -23.74
N LEU A 21 -16.32 13.32 -23.45
CA LEU A 21 -15.42 14.37 -22.97
C LEU A 21 -14.36 14.66 -24.02
N ASP A 22 -14.15 15.94 -24.32
CA ASP A 22 -13.08 16.43 -25.18
C ASP A 22 -12.03 17.13 -24.31
N LEU A 23 -10.87 16.51 -24.10
CA LEU A 23 -9.80 17.10 -23.27
C LEU A 23 -9.09 18.30 -23.92
N THR A 24 -9.36 18.60 -25.19
CA THR A 24 -8.88 19.83 -25.86
C THR A 24 -9.79 21.02 -25.57
N ASP A 25 -11.03 20.78 -25.16
CA ASP A 25 -11.96 21.82 -24.73
C ASP A 25 -11.63 22.30 -23.30
N GLU A 26 -11.42 23.60 -23.12
CA GLU A 26 -11.20 24.18 -21.80
C GLU A 26 -12.41 23.99 -20.86
N GLU A 27 -13.64 23.89 -21.36
CA GLU A 27 -14.84 23.65 -20.54
C GLU A 27 -14.95 22.20 -20.02
N SER A 28 -14.21 21.27 -20.62
CA SER A 28 -14.07 19.90 -20.12
C SER A 28 -13.25 19.84 -18.81
N SER A 29 -12.50 20.91 -18.55
CA SER A 29 -11.63 21.00 -17.38
C SER A 29 -12.42 21.06 -16.07
N GLY A 30 -11.91 20.36 -15.07
CA GLY A 30 -12.47 20.29 -13.72
C GLY A 30 -13.44 19.14 -13.43
N LYS A 31 -13.83 18.32 -14.42
CA LYS A 31 -14.79 17.21 -14.20
C LYS A 31 -14.05 15.91 -13.88
N ALA A 32 -14.49 15.20 -12.83
CA ALA A 32 -14.03 13.84 -12.56
C ALA A 32 -14.72 12.88 -13.54
N TRP A 33 -13.98 11.88 -14.00
CA TRP A 33 -14.47 10.91 -14.97
C TRP A 33 -13.64 9.65 -14.93
N TYR A 34 -14.23 8.55 -15.40
CA TYR A 34 -13.49 7.33 -15.70
C TYR A 34 -13.74 6.87 -17.12
N LEU A 35 -12.70 6.32 -17.76
CA LEU A 35 -12.83 5.81 -19.11
C LEU A 35 -13.71 4.55 -19.09
N GLN A 36 -14.75 4.53 -19.93
CA GLN A 36 -15.58 3.34 -20.06
C GLN A 36 -14.73 2.18 -20.62
N LEU A 37 -14.65 1.10 -19.86
CA LEU A 37 -14.00 -0.12 -20.33
C LEU A 37 -14.87 -0.82 -21.39
N PRO A 38 -14.27 -1.46 -22.40
CA PRO A 38 -15.00 -2.33 -23.33
C PRO A 38 -15.81 -3.40 -22.59
N GLU A 39 -16.99 -3.78 -23.10
CA GLU A 39 -17.91 -4.74 -22.42
C GLU A 39 -17.26 -6.10 -22.10
N ASP A 40 -16.26 -6.51 -22.89
CA ASP A 40 -15.49 -7.74 -22.72
C ASP A 40 -14.30 -7.59 -21.76
N THR A 41 -13.93 -6.36 -21.40
CA THR A 41 -12.86 -6.06 -20.44
C THR A 41 -13.41 -6.18 -19.02
N LYS A 42 -13.25 -7.37 -18.43
CA LYS A 42 -13.55 -7.60 -17.01
C LYS A 42 -12.42 -7.04 -16.14
N GLY A 43 -12.71 -6.14 -15.21
CA GLY A 43 -11.69 -5.67 -14.26
C GLY A 43 -11.98 -4.32 -13.63
N HIS A 44 -10.98 -3.84 -12.88
CA HIS A 44 -10.93 -2.50 -12.32
C HIS A 44 -10.78 -1.44 -13.41
N GLU A 45 -11.16 -0.21 -13.08
CA GLU A 45 -10.90 0.97 -13.89
C GLU A 45 -9.41 1.10 -14.22
N LEU A 46 -9.07 1.26 -15.51
CA LEU A 46 -7.68 1.33 -15.97
C LEU A 46 -7.15 2.76 -16.05
N VAL A 47 -8.03 3.73 -16.35
CA VAL A 47 -7.70 5.15 -16.48
C VAL A 47 -8.85 6.00 -15.91
N SER A 48 -8.53 6.79 -14.88
CA SER A 48 -9.41 7.82 -14.29
C SER A 48 -8.85 9.21 -14.48
N CYS A 49 -9.72 10.21 -14.37
CA CYS A 49 -9.39 11.51 -13.81
C CYS A 49 -10.09 11.64 -12.44
N THR A 50 -9.30 11.63 -11.36
CA THR A 50 -9.81 11.83 -10.00
C THR A 50 -10.00 13.31 -9.67
N SER A 51 -9.20 14.20 -10.28
CA SER A 51 -9.35 15.67 -10.21
C SER A 51 -8.35 16.37 -11.12
N PHE A 52 -8.55 17.67 -11.36
CA PHE A 52 -7.47 18.54 -11.79
C PHE A 52 -6.68 18.97 -10.56
N HIS A 53 -5.36 18.84 -10.61
CA HIS A 53 -4.54 19.24 -9.49
C HIS A 53 -4.36 20.77 -9.49
N ARG A 54 -5.28 21.46 -8.81
CA ARG A 54 -5.32 22.93 -8.65
C ARG A 54 -4.28 23.46 -7.66
N GLY A 55 -3.37 22.60 -7.20
CA GLY A 55 -2.37 22.86 -6.16
C GLY A 55 -2.97 23.52 -4.92
N GLY A 56 -4.04 22.94 -4.37
CA GLY A 56 -4.69 23.40 -3.13
C GLY A 56 -5.50 24.69 -3.23
N LYS A 57 -5.63 25.31 -4.41
CA LYS A 57 -6.41 26.55 -4.56
C LYS A 57 -7.93 26.26 -4.62
N PRO A 58 -8.77 27.06 -3.95
CA PRO A 58 -10.22 26.99 -4.09
C PRO A 58 -10.64 27.14 -5.55
N GLN A 59 -11.78 26.56 -5.94
CA GLN A 59 -12.33 26.63 -7.31
C GLN A 59 -12.43 28.06 -7.86
N ALA A 60 -12.63 29.04 -6.99
CA ALA A 60 -12.69 30.46 -7.34
C ALA A 60 -11.35 31.06 -7.83
N GLN A 61 -10.23 30.37 -7.63
CA GLN A 61 -8.87 30.80 -8.02
C GLN A 61 -8.30 29.97 -9.19
N TYR A 62 -9.18 29.34 -9.97
CA TYR A 62 -8.83 28.60 -11.19
C TYR A 62 -8.02 29.49 -12.16
N GLN A 63 -6.83 29.02 -12.54
CA GLN A 63 -5.99 29.64 -13.56
C GLN A 63 -5.61 28.54 -14.57
N PRO A 64 -6.27 28.49 -15.75
CA PRO A 64 -6.10 27.41 -16.73
C PRO A 64 -4.64 27.13 -17.09
N ASP A 65 -3.83 28.18 -17.14
CA ASP A 65 -2.44 28.20 -17.61
C ASP A 65 -1.42 27.65 -16.59
N GLN A 66 -1.85 27.39 -15.35
CA GLN A 66 -1.00 26.89 -14.25
C GLN A 66 -1.41 25.49 -13.76
N ASP A 67 -2.39 24.87 -14.42
CA ASP A 67 -2.99 23.61 -13.96
C ASP A 67 -2.41 22.38 -14.67
N TYR A 68 -2.41 21.27 -13.93
CA TYR A 68 -1.95 19.96 -14.41
C TYR A 68 -3.15 19.07 -14.72
N LEU A 69 -3.06 18.26 -15.77
CA LEU A 69 -3.97 17.13 -15.94
C LEU A 69 -3.47 15.97 -15.08
N CYS A 70 -4.24 15.56 -14.07
CA CYS A 70 -3.91 14.38 -13.28
C CYS A 70 -4.77 13.19 -13.73
N ILE A 71 -4.11 12.13 -14.16
CA ILE A 71 -4.74 10.86 -14.47
C ILE A 71 -4.31 9.81 -13.46
N SER A 72 -5.23 8.92 -13.11
CA SER A 72 -4.97 7.75 -12.29
C SER A 72 -4.83 6.53 -13.20
N MET A 73 -3.69 5.84 -13.12
CA MET A 73 -3.44 4.57 -13.79
C MET A 73 -3.36 3.46 -12.76
N PHE A 74 -4.40 2.62 -12.69
CA PHE A 74 -4.39 1.49 -11.78
C PHE A 74 -3.45 0.40 -12.31
N ILE A 75 -2.38 0.12 -11.56
CA ILE A 75 -1.46 -0.98 -11.79
C ILE A 75 -1.17 -1.59 -10.42
N ALA A 76 -1.73 -2.77 -10.17
CA ALA A 76 -1.65 -3.40 -8.87
C ALA A 76 -0.18 -3.61 -8.44
N THR A 77 0.15 -3.29 -7.18
CA THR A 77 1.47 -3.54 -6.58
C THR A 77 1.99 -4.97 -6.81
N PRO A 78 1.20 -6.06 -6.65
CA PRO A 78 1.69 -7.41 -6.93
C PRO A 78 1.90 -7.72 -8.42
N GLY A 79 1.55 -6.81 -9.33
CA GLY A 79 1.58 -7.00 -10.77
C GLY A 79 0.35 -7.75 -11.29
N ARG A 80 0.21 -7.79 -12.62
CA ARG A 80 -0.84 -8.56 -13.29
C ARG A 80 -0.25 -9.82 -13.91
N THR A 81 -1.04 -10.88 -13.89
CA THR A 81 -0.72 -12.11 -14.63
C THR A 81 -1.12 -11.96 -16.09
N ASP A 82 -0.16 -11.99 -17.00
CA ASP A 82 -0.39 -12.08 -18.43
C ASP A 82 -0.14 -13.52 -18.90
N MET A 83 -1.08 -14.08 -19.66
CA MET A 83 -1.00 -15.41 -20.26
C MET A 83 -0.82 -15.25 -21.77
N LYS A 84 0.43 -15.13 -22.22
CA LYS A 84 0.78 -15.08 -23.65
C LYS A 84 1.48 -16.38 -24.05
N GLY A 85 0.87 -17.12 -24.97
CA GLY A 85 1.49 -18.31 -25.58
C GLY A 85 1.62 -19.55 -24.67
N GLY A 86 0.95 -19.58 -23.52
CA GLY A 86 1.00 -20.69 -22.56
C GLY A 86 1.94 -20.46 -21.37
N ASP A 87 2.77 -19.41 -21.40
CA ASP A 87 3.61 -19.00 -20.27
C ASP A 87 2.87 -17.97 -19.40
N ILE A 88 2.94 -18.16 -18.09
CA ILE A 88 2.40 -17.25 -17.07
C ILE A 88 3.53 -16.27 -16.69
N LYS A 89 3.40 -15.00 -17.06
CA LYS A 89 4.35 -13.93 -16.67
C LYS A 89 3.63 -12.90 -15.80
N ILE A 90 4.27 -12.49 -14.71
CA ILE A 90 3.83 -11.31 -13.94
C ILE A 90 4.46 -10.08 -14.58
N THR A 91 3.64 -9.08 -14.91
CA THR A 91 4.07 -7.84 -15.54
C THR A 91 3.47 -6.62 -14.84
N TRP A 92 4.21 -5.51 -14.85
CA TRP A 92 3.75 -4.18 -14.44
C TRP A 92 3.68 -3.23 -15.63
N GLU A 93 3.80 -3.75 -16.86
CA GLU A 93 3.68 -2.95 -18.06
C GLU A 93 2.33 -2.21 -18.12
N LEU A 94 2.31 -1.05 -18.76
CA LEU A 94 1.07 -0.30 -18.96
C LEU A 94 0.05 -1.18 -19.73
N HIS A 95 -1.23 -0.97 -19.45
CA HIS A 95 -2.30 -1.55 -20.26
C HIS A 95 -2.34 -0.90 -21.64
N ASP A 96 -2.82 -1.61 -22.66
CA ASP A 96 -2.99 -1.05 -24.00
C ASP A 96 -3.82 0.24 -23.97
N GLN A 97 -4.89 0.29 -23.16
CA GLN A 97 -5.69 1.52 -22.99
C GLN A 97 -4.92 2.68 -22.32
N GLN A 98 -4.01 2.36 -21.40
CA GLN A 98 -3.15 3.37 -20.75
C GLN A 98 -2.10 3.91 -21.74
N LEU A 99 -1.53 3.04 -22.57
CA LEU A 99 -0.61 3.42 -23.65
C LEU A 99 -1.31 4.26 -24.72
N ASP A 100 -2.48 3.80 -25.20
CA ASP A 100 -3.27 4.53 -26.19
C ASP A 100 -3.63 5.94 -25.69
N PHE A 101 -4.02 6.06 -24.41
CA PHE A 101 -4.26 7.37 -23.79
C PHE A 101 -3.01 8.24 -23.79
N LEU A 102 -1.87 7.70 -23.34
CA LEU A 102 -0.60 8.46 -23.30
C LEU A 102 -0.17 8.93 -24.68
N ILE A 103 -0.22 8.05 -25.67
CA ILE A 103 0.12 8.36 -27.05
C ILE A 103 -0.77 9.50 -27.56
N SER A 104 -2.08 9.38 -27.42
CA SER A 104 -3.03 10.40 -27.87
C SER A 104 -2.85 11.75 -27.13
N TYR A 105 -2.60 11.72 -25.82
CA TYR A 105 -2.39 12.93 -25.04
C TYR A 105 -1.09 13.65 -25.39
N LEU A 106 0.02 12.91 -25.47
CA LEU A 106 1.33 13.48 -25.79
C LEU A 106 1.42 13.98 -27.23
N GLU A 107 0.74 13.33 -28.18
CA GLU A 107 0.58 13.85 -29.55
C GLU A 107 -0.09 15.22 -29.56
N ASN A 108 -1.20 15.36 -28.85
CA ASN A 108 -1.93 16.63 -28.79
C ASN A 108 -1.17 17.70 -28.01
N LEU A 109 -0.31 17.31 -27.07
CA LEU A 109 0.57 18.21 -26.33
C LEU A 109 1.69 18.76 -27.24
N ASP A 110 2.30 17.91 -28.07
CA ASP A 110 3.30 18.32 -29.08
C ASP A 110 2.70 19.21 -30.17
N LEU A 111 1.48 18.88 -30.64
CA LEU A 111 0.73 19.68 -31.60
C LEU A 111 0.22 21.02 -31.03
N GLY A 112 0.24 21.20 -29.71
CA GLY A 112 -0.27 22.40 -29.02
C GLY A 112 -1.80 22.47 -28.93
N ASN A 113 -2.51 21.37 -29.19
CA ASN A 113 -3.95 21.26 -29.00
C ASN A 113 -4.32 21.18 -27.51
N VAL A 114 -3.41 20.68 -26.68
CA VAL A 114 -3.45 20.80 -25.22
C VAL A 114 -2.15 21.43 -24.74
N SER A 115 -2.20 22.11 -23.58
CA SER A 115 -1.04 22.84 -23.02
C SER A 115 -0.63 22.37 -21.63
N LYS A 116 -1.45 21.54 -20.99
CA LYS A 116 -1.29 21.17 -19.58
C LYS A 116 -0.25 20.06 -19.42
N PRO A 117 0.70 20.17 -18.47
CA PRO A 117 1.55 19.04 -18.08
C PRO A 117 0.70 17.89 -17.50
N LEU A 118 1.19 16.66 -17.69
CA LEU A 118 0.53 15.43 -17.26
C LEU A 118 1.10 14.92 -15.94
N ILE A 119 0.24 14.65 -14.97
CA ILE A 119 0.56 13.85 -13.77
C ILE A 119 -0.02 12.46 -13.97
N ILE A 120 0.84 11.45 -13.92
CA ILE A 120 0.47 10.03 -13.93
C ILE A 120 0.53 9.54 -12.49
N ASN A 121 -0.64 9.35 -11.88
CA ASN A 121 -0.81 8.87 -10.52
C ASN A 121 -1.07 7.36 -10.50
N PHE A 122 -0.26 6.60 -9.76
CA PHE A 122 -0.43 5.15 -9.58
C PHE A 122 -1.40 4.80 -8.45
N CYS A 123 -2.35 5.69 -8.14
CA CYS A 123 -3.35 5.50 -7.08
C CYS A 123 -2.71 5.19 -5.71
N ASP A 124 -3.26 4.21 -5.01
CA ASP A 124 -2.80 3.62 -3.76
C ASP A 124 -1.89 2.40 -3.98
N GLU A 125 -1.24 2.32 -5.14
CA GLU A 125 -0.37 1.23 -5.53
C GLU A 125 1.09 1.70 -5.73
N SER A 126 2.00 0.73 -5.74
CA SER A 126 3.42 0.93 -6.00
C SER A 126 3.90 -0.10 -7.04
N PRO A 127 3.62 0.12 -8.33
CA PRO A 127 4.06 -0.79 -9.37
C PRO A 127 5.57 -0.70 -9.60
N LYS A 128 6.14 -1.72 -10.28
CA LYS A 128 7.57 -1.68 -10.64
C LYS A 128 7.84 -0.61 -11.69
N LEU A 129 8.59 0.41 -11.31
CA LEU A 129 8.86 1.54 -12.20
C LEU A 129 9.77 1.14 -13.36
N ASN A 130 10.68 0.19 -13.18
CA ASN A 130 11.55 -0.30 -14.25
C ASN A 130 10.79 -0.92 -15.44
N ASP A 131 9.57 -1.43 -15.23
CA ASP A 131 8.73 -1.97 -16.31
C ASP A 131 7.93 -0.86 -17.01
N ILE A 132 7.66 0.26 -16.30
CA ILE A 132 6.78 1.34 -16.76
C ILE A 132 7.57 2.48 -17.42
N LEU A 133 8.68 2.90 -16.81
CA LEU A 133 9.48 4.04 -17.28
C LEU A 133 9.88 3.92 -18.76
N PRO A 134 10.35 2.76 -19.27
CA PRO A 134 10.67 2.63 -20.69
C PRO A 134 9.51 2.97 -21.62
N GLN A 135 8.29 2.61 -21.23
CA GLN A 135 7.10 2.86 -22.04
C GLN A 135 6.73 4.35 -22.04
N ILE A 136 6.79 5.01 -20.88
CA ILE A 136 6.52 6.45 -20.76
C ILE A 136 7.55 7.25 -21.56
N TYR A 137 8.86 6.98 -21.37
CA TYR A 137 9.92 7.67 -22.11
C TYR A 137 9.84 7.42 -23.62
N SER A 138 9.48 6.19 -24.05
CA SER A 138 9.26 5.91 -25.47
C SER A 138 8.12 6.75 -26.04
N CYS A 139 6.99 6.87 -25.32
CA CYS A 139 5.87 7.71 -25.74
C CYS A 139 6.26 9.19 -25.81
N MET A 140 7.04 9.69 -24.84
CA MET A 140 7.55 11.07 -24.86
C MET A 140 8.48 11.32 -26.05
N GLN A 141 9.35 10.36 -26.38
CA GLN A 141 10.28 10.46 -27.49
C GLN A 141 9.57 10.49 -28.86
N LEU A 142 8.43 9.78 -28.99
CA LEU A 142 7.62 9.82 -30.22
C LEU A 142 7.13 11.23 -30.55
N TYR A 143 6.92 12.07 -29.53
CA TYR A 143 6.30 13.39 -29.65
C TYR A 143 7.18 14.52 -29.09
N ASN A 144 8.51 14.32 -29.03
CA ASN A 144 9.48 15.32 -28.56
C ASN A 144 9.11 16.04 -27.24
N ILE A 145 8.50 15.30 -26.30
CA ILE A 145 8.04 15.84 -25.02
C ILE A 145 9.19 15.90 -24.02
N SER A 146 9.37 17.06 -23.38
CA SER A 146 10.39 17.27 -22.35
C SER A 146 9.96 16.76 -20.96
N SER A 147 10.94 16.40 -20.12
CA SER A 147 10.70 15.79 -18.79
C SER A 147 9.99 16.70 -17.78
N ASP A 148 9.94 18.01 -18.01
CA ASP A 148 9.16 18.95 -17.17
C ASP A 148 7.65 18.85 -17.42
N LYS A 149 7.22 18.20 -18.51
CA LYS A 149 5.81 18.05 -18.89
C LYS A 149 5.14 16.81 -18.33
N VAL A 150 5.90 15.87 -17.74
CA VAL A 150 5.37 14.63 -17.18
C VAL A 150 5.87 14.45 -15.75
N ILE A 151 4.93 14.25 -14.83
CA ILE A 151 5.21 13.99 -13.41
C ILE A 151 4.60 12.64 -13.06
N LEU A 152 5.33 11.84 -12.28
CA LEU A 152 4.84 10.59 -11.71
C LEU A 152 4.43 10.81 -10.26
N SER A 153 3.36 10.16 -9.82
CA SER A 153 2.91 10.16 -8.43
C SER A 153 2.57 8.74 -7.99
N GLY A 154 2.91 8.39 -6.74
CA GLY A 154 2.57 7.09 -6.18
C GLY A 154 3.02 6.92 -4.73
N MET A 155 3.05 5.67 -4.27
CA MET A 155 3.23 5.35 -2.85
C MET A 155 4.65 4.87 -2.49
N ASN A 156 5.61 4.88 -3.43
CA ASN A 156 6.97 4.39 -3.24
C ASN A 156 7.92 5.48 -2.73
N PHE A 157 8.46 5.33 -1.52
CA PHE A 157 9.46 6.26 -0.97
C PHE A 157 10.78 6.26 -1.75
N ASP A 158 11.12 5.18 -2.45
CA ASP A 158 12.29 5.10 -3.33
C ASP A 158 11.99 5.55 -4.77
N GLY A 159 10.75 5.98 -5.08
CA GLY A 159 10.30 6.24 -6.45
C GLY A 159 11.20 7.22 -7.21
N GLN A 160 11.59 8.34 -6.61
CA GLN A 160 12.51 9.28 -7.27
C GLN A 160 13.90 8.67 -7.50
N SER A 161 14.41 7.88 -6.56
CA SER A 161 15.72 7.23 -6.71
C SER A 161 15.71 6.22 -7.86
N LEU A 162 14.61 5.47 -8.03
CA LEU A 162 14.41 4.57 -9.16
C LEU A 162 14.38 5.31 -10.49
N VAL A 163 13.62 6.41 -10.57
CA VAL A 163 13.56 7.24 -11.78
C VAL A 163 14.94 7.82 -12.12
N ASN A 164 15.67 8.31 -11.11
CA ASN A 164 17.02 8.84 -11.30
C ASN A 164 17.98 7.74 -11.80
N ASN A 165 17.90 6.53 -11.26
CA ASN A 165 18.72 5.41 -11.71
C ASN A 165 18.45 5.03 -13.17
N TYR A 166 17.17 4.99 -13.56
CA TYR A 166 16.76 4.78 -14.95
C TYR A 166 17.31 5.88 -15.86
N ALA A 167 17.09 7.15 -15.50
CA ALA A 167 17.53 8.31 -16.27
C ALA A 167 19.05 8.34 -16.48
N LYS A 168 19.82 8.01 -15.43
CA LYS A 168 21.28 7.88 -15.50
C LYS A 168 21.73 6.76 -16.45
N LYS A 169 21.03 5.62 -16.41
CA LYS A 169 21.36 4.45 -17.23
C LYS A 169 21.06 4.70 -18.71
N GLU A 170 19.92 5.32 -19.01
CA GLU A 170 19.47 5.59 -20.38
C GLU A 170 19.96 6.96 -20.92
N ASN A 171 20.73 7.70 -20.12
CA ASN A 171 21.29 9.02 -20.44
C ASN A 171 20.22 10.02 -20.91
N CYS A 172 19.15 10.15 -20.12
CA CYS A 172 18.06 11.10 -20.32
C CYS A 172 17.79 11.93 -19.05
N ASP A 173 16.97 12.97 -19.18
CA ASP A 173 16.55 13.79 -18.04
C ASP A 173 15.52 13.05 -17.16
N PRO A 174 15.65 13.08 -15.83
CA PRO A 174 14.74 12.37 -14.93
C PRO A 174 13.34 12.97 -14.93
N LEU A 175 12.31 12.12 -14.90
CA LEU A 175 10.97 12.54 -14.51
C LEU A 175 10.93 12.87 -13.01
N LYS A 176 10.08 13.82 -12.63
CA LYS A 176 9.79 14.07 -11.22
C LYS A 176 8.85 12.98 -10.69
N TYR A 177 9.20 12.37 -9.56
CA TYR A 177 8.35 11.44 -8.82
C TYR A 177 7.95 12.06 -7.47
N VAL A 178 6.65 12.22 -7.26
CA VAL A 178 6.07 12.78 -6.04
C VAL A 178 5.42 11.65 -5.24
N VAL A 179 5.83 11.49 -3.99
CA VAL A 179 5.22 10.47 -3.11
C VAL A 179 3.93 11.04 -2.53
N MET A 180 2.87 10.24 -2.48
CA MET A 180 1.59 10.59 -1.85
C MET A 180 1.11 9.49 -0.90
N TRP A 181 1.89 9.16 0.13
CA TRP A 181 1.64 8.00 0.99
C TRP A 181 0.48 8.21 1.98
N ASN A 182 -0.63 7.49 1.75
CA ASN A 182 -1.74 7.35 2.71
C ASN A 182 -2.44 6.00 2.51
N MET A 183 -2.53 5.21 3.58
CA MET A 183 -3.15 3.88 3.56
C MET A 183 -4.43 3.78 4.39
N THR A 184 -5.00 4.88 4.89
CA THR A 184 -6.20 4.82 5.75
C THR A 184 -7.42 4.16 5.08
N GLY A 185 -7.54 4.25 3.75
CA GLY A 185 -8.60 3.57 2.99
C GLY A 185 -8.59 2.05 3.15
N HIS A 186 -7.43 1.46 3.47
CA HIS A 186 -7.24 0.01 3.68
C HIS A 186 -7.25 -0.41 5.17
N MET A 187 -7.44 0.55 6.07
CA MET A 187 -7.45 0.35 7.52
C MET A 187 -8.89 0.17 8.05
N ASP A 188 -9.03 -0.44 9.22
CA ASP A 188 -10.32 -0.55 9.91
C ASP A 188 -10.61 0.75 10.68
N TRP A 189 -11.33 1.66 10.03
CA TRP A 189 -11.73 2.93 10.64
C TRP A 189 -12.58 2.76 11.90
N ARG A 190 -13.25 1.62 12.12
CA ARG A 190 -14.06 1.38 13.33
C ARG A 190 -13.21 1.26 14.59
N HIS A 191 -11.92 0.93 14.44
CA HIS A 191 -10.95 0.88 15.53
C HIS A 191 -10.09 2.15 15.60
N THR A 192 -9.90 2.84 14.47
CA THR A 192 -9.12 4.08 14.42
C THR A 192 -9.92 5.30 14.87
N GLU A 193 -11.16 5.47 14.39
CA GLU A 193 -12.01 6.63 14.71
C GLU A 193 -12.26 6.83 16.22
N PRO A 194 -12.51 5.78 17.01
CA PRO A 194 -12.73 5.95 18.46
C PRO A 194 -11.49 6.43 19.23
N LEU A 195 -10.29 6.44 18.63
CA LEU A 195 -9.07 6.95 19.26
C LEU A 195 -9.05 8.48 19.34
N VAL A 196 -9.94 9.18 18.63
CA VAL A 196 -9.97 10.64 18.54
C VAL A 196 -11.34 11.18 18.90
N GLU A 197 -11.40 11.97 19.97
CA GLU A 197 -12.56 12.80 20.30
C GLU A 197 -12.46 14.16 19.61
N ARG A 198 -13.57 14.66 19.09
CA ARG A 198 -13.64 15.93 18.34
C ARG A 198 -14.46 16.94 19.11
N HIS A 199 -13.85 18.07 19.44
CA HIS A 199 -14.49 19.16 20.17
C HIS A 199 -14.86 20.28 19.19
N PHE A 200 -16.16 20.51 19.02
CA PHE A 200 -16.69 21.57 18.15
C PHE A 200 -17.07 22.80 19.00
N HIS A 201 -16.45 23.94 18.74
CA HIS A 201 -16.78 25.19 19.43
C HIS A 201 -17.98 25.90 18.76
N SER A 202 -19.02 26.20 19.54
CA SER A 202 -20.33 26.69 19.06
C SER A 202 -20.37 28.14 18.56
N ASP A 203 -19.36 28.96 18.88
CA ASP A 203 -19.33 30.39 18.54
C ASP A 203 -19.00 30.67 17.05
N ASN A 204 -18.73 29.64 16.26
CA ASN A 204 -18.05 29.73 14.96
C ASN A 204 -18.96 29.74 13.72
N TYR A 205 -20.29 29.86 13.87
CA TYR A 205 -21.20 30.02 12.73
C TYR A 205 -20.96 31.30 11.89
N LYS A 206 -20.05 32.19 12.32
CA LYS A 206 -19.79 33.49 11.69
C LYS A 206 -18.55 33.55 10.79
N ASN A 207 -17.68 32.53 10.80
CA ASN A 207 -16.52 32.51 9.90
C ASN A 207 -16.15 31.07 9.47
N PRO A 208 -16.53 30.64 8.24
CA PRO A 208 -16.26 29.29 7.73
C PRO A 208 -14.76 28.94 7.59
N GLU A 209 -13.88 29.93 7.68
CA GLU A 209 -12.42 29.80 7.55
C GLU A 209 -11.67 29.71 8.89
N ASP A 210 -12.37 29.69 10.04
CA ASP A 210 -11.75 29.64 11.38
C ASP A 210 -11.46 28.19 11.84
N PRO A 211 -10.20 27.78 12.05
CA PRO A 211 -9.75 26.38 12.04
C PRO A 211 -9.67 25.68 13.41
N MET A 212 -10.33 26.14 14.47
CA MET A 212 -10.15 25.52 15.79
C MET A 212 -11.10 24.33 16.06
N ASN A 213 -11.01 23.27 15.25
CA ASN A 213 -11.36 21.94 15.75
C ASN A 213 -10.23 21.52 16.68
N THR A 214 -10.52 21.36 17.98
CA THR A 214 -9.57 20.73 18.90
C THR A 214 -9.88 19.25 19.01
N TYR A 215 -8.84 18.44 19.13
CA TYR A 215 -8.95 17.00 19.21
C TYR A 215 -8.40 16.53 20.54
N SER A 216 -8.98 15.47 21.10
CA SER A 216 -8.37 14.78 22.22
C SER A 216 -8.11 13.32 21.88
N TRP A 217 -7.00 12.78 22.40
CA TRP A 217 -6.74 11.35 22.32
C TRP A 217 -7.61 10.61 23.32
N VAL A 218 -8.32 9.59 22.85
CA VAL A 218 -9.11 8.71 23.72
C VAL A 218 -8.26 7.49 24.05
N GLU A 219 -7.76 7.45 25.28
CA GLU A 219 -7.15 6.24 25.82
C GLU A 219 -8.22 5.27 26.30
N ASN A 220 -8.07 3.99 25.96
CA ASN A 220 -8.81 2.91 26.58
C ASN A 220 -7.91 2.20 27.60
N PRO A 221 -7.84 2.66 28.87
CA PRO A 221 -6.98 2.05 29.88
C PRO A 221 -7.36 0.58 30.14
N ASP A 222 -8.63 0.21 29.97
CA ASP A 222 -9.13 -1.16 30.17
C ASP A 222 -8.49 -2.17 29.21
N LYS A 223 -8.06 -1.72 28.02
CA LYS A 223 -7.34 -2.54 27.04
C LYS A 223 -6.01 -3.09 27.58
N PHE A 224 -5.36 -2.39 28.52
CA PHE A 224 -4.08 -2.81 29.06
C PHE A 224 -4.21 -3.81 30.21
N TRP A 225 -5.36 -3.87 30.89
CA TRP A 225 -5.56 -4.79 32.01
C TRP A 225 -5.88 -6.23 31.58
N GLN A 226 -6.26 -6.43 30.32
CA GLN A 226 -6.62 -7.75 29.80
C GLN A 226 -5.41 -8.44 29.16
N GLN A 227 -4.98 -9.55 29.75
CA GLN A 227 -3.97 -10.42 29.16
C GLN A 227 -4.47 -11.00 27.83
N ARG A 228 -3.70 -10.80 26.74
CA ARG A 228 -3.98 -11.40 25.42
C ARG A 228 -3.78 -12.92 25.48
N THR A 229 -4.57 -13.65 24.69
CA THR A 229 -4.64 -15.11 24.73
C THR A 229 -3.80 -15.80 23.65
N ASN A 230 -3.33 -15.05 22.65
CA ASN A 230 -2.48 -15.55 21.57
C ASN A 230 -1.11 -14.86 21.58
N THR A 231 -0.08 -15.54 21.10
CA THR A 231 1.26 -14.95 20.98
C THR A 231 1.37 -14.09 19.71
N TYR A 232 0.90 -14.62 18.57
CA TYR A 232 1.11 -14.00 17.26
C TYR A 232 -0.15 -13.99 16.38
N THR A 233 -0.16 -13.06 15.42
CA THR A 233 -1.11 -12.99 14.31
C THR A 233 -0.36 -13.23 13.00
N PHE A 234 -0.94 -14.06 12.12
CA PHE A 234 -0.57 -14.21 10.72
C PHE A 234 -1.83 -14.03 9.86
N LEU A 235 -2.05 -12.81 9.37
CA LEU A 235 -3.22 -12.44 8.57
C LEU A 235 -2.83 -12.28 7.09
N ASN A 236 -2.98 -13.34 6.31
CA ASN A 236 -2.61 -13.38 4.89
C ASN A 236 -3.73 -13.99 4.05
N ARG A 237 -4.71 -13.13 3.71
CA ARG A 237 -5.98 -13.57 3.12
C ARG A 237 -5.94 -13.76 1.60
N ARG A 238 -5.04 -13.06 0.92
CA ARG A 238 -4.79 -13.25 -0.52
C ARG A 238 -3.60 -14.18 -0.72
N PHE A 239 -3.74 -15.14 -1.61
CA PHE A 239 -2.66 -16.04 -1.95
C PHE A 239 -1.48 -15.29 -2.57
N ALA A 240 -0.28 -15.62 -2.10
CA ALA A 240 0.99 -15.31 -2.75
C ALA A 240 1.98 -16.43 -2.38
N ARG A 241 2.89 -16.77 -3.29
CA ARG A 241 3.87 -17.86 -3.08
C ARG A 241 4.66 -17.64 -1.80
N ILE A 242 5.20 -16.43 -1.62
CA ILE A 242 6.01 -16.08 -0.45
C ILE A 242 5.24 -16.20 0.88
N ARG A 243 3.93 -15.94 0.89
CA ARG A 243 3.08 -16.07 2.09
C ARG A 243 2.88 -17.54 2.48
N VAL A 244 2.78 -18.44 1.51
CA VAL A 244 2.74 -19.88 1.79
C VAL A 244 4.08 -20.34 2.36
N LEU A 245 5.19 -19.90 1.79
CA LEU A 245 6.52 -20.26 2.26
C LEU A 245 6.77 -19.76 3.70
N ALA A 246 6.37 -18.53 4.00
CA ALA A 246 6.44 -17.98 5.36
C ALA A 246 5.61 -18.82 6.35
N LEU A 247 4.40 -19.21 5.97
CA LEU A 247 3.54 -20.04 6.80
C LEU A 247 4.09 -21.47 6.98
N TRP A 248 4.67 -22.05 5.92
CA TRP A 248 5.34 -23.35 5.98
C TRP A 248 6.59 -23.29 6.87
N SER A 249 7.37 -22.22 6.79
CA SER A 249 8.54 -22.02 7.65
C SER A 249 8.14 -22.02 9.14
N LEU A 250 7.04 -21.33 9.50
CA LEU A 250 6.48 -21.39 10.86
C LEU A 250 6.02 -22.81 11.25
N TYR A 251 5.41 -23.55 10.33
CA TYR A 251 4.99 -24.93 10.56
C TYR A 251 6.19 -25.83 10.95
N ILE A 252 7.29 -25.72 10.20
CA ILE A 252 8.52 -26.50 10.44
C ILE A 252 9.18 -26.13 11.77
N LYS A 253 9.05 -24.88 12.23
CA LYS A 253 9.53 -24.44 13.56
C LYS A 253 8.56 -24.76 14.69
N ASP A 254 7.56 -25.63 14.45
CA ASP A 254 6.58 -26.08 15.45
C ASP A 254 5.70 -24.97 16.06
N VAL A 255 5.58 -23.82 15.38
CA VAL A 255 4.82 -22.66 15.88
C VAL A 255 3.34 -22.98 16.03
N TRP A 256 2.81 -23.92 15.24
CA TRP A 256 1.43 -24.40 15.31
C TRP A 256 1.04 -25.03 16.66
N LYS A 257 2.01 -25.39 17.51
CA LYS A 257 1.77 -25.92 18.86
C LYS A 257 1.33 -24.83 19.85
N PHE A 258 1.47 -23.56 19.49
CA PHE A 258 1.16 -22.40 20.33
C PHE A 258 -0.10 -21.69 19.85
N LYS A 259 -0.74 -20.94 20.75
CA LYS A 259 -1.93 -20.16 20.40
C LYS A 259 -1.55 -18.98 19.50
N GLY A 260 -2.14 -18.94 18.31
CA GLY A 260 -1.94 -17.90 17.31
C GLY A 260 -3.23 -17.63 16.54
N ILE A 261 -3.36 -16.40 16.05
CA ILE A 261 -4.43 -16.01 15.14
C ILE A 261 -3.92 -16.21 13.71
N VAL A 262 -4.35 -17.28 13.05
CA VAL A 262 -3.91 -17.62 11.69
C VAL A 262 -5.10 -17.55 10.74
N SER A 263 -4.96 -16.71 9.71
CA SER A 263 -5.88 -16.64 8.57
C SER A 263 -5.05 -16.74 7.31
N ALA A 264 -5.11 -17.92 6.69
CA ALA A 264 -4.32 -18.24 5.51
C ALA A 264 -5.26 -18.60 4.37
N PHE A 265 -5.44 -17.64 3.47
CA PHE A 265 -6.14 -17.81 2.18
C PHE A 265 -7.59 -18.34 2.30
N PRO A 266 -8.46 -17.71 3.11
CA PRO A 266 -9.88 -18.07 3.18
C PRO A 266 -10.59 -17.89 1.83
N PRO A 267 -11.83 -18.38 1.68
CA PRO A 267 -12.67 -18.13 0.52
C PRO A 267 -12.72 -16.64 0.12
N ASN A 268 -12.34 -16.33 -1.11
CA ASN A 268 -12.22 -14.98 -1.65
C ASN A 268 -13.23 -14.73 -2.78
N MET A 269 -13.99 -13.64 -2.69
CA MET A 269 -15.04 -13.29 -3.66
C MET A 269 -14.47 -13.02 -5.08
N TYR A 270 -13.40 -12.24 -5.17
CA TYR A 270 -12.83 -11.75 -6.44
C TYR A 270 -12.14 -12.84 -7.27
N HIS A 271 -11.64 -13.89 -6.63
CA HIS A 271 -10.94 -14.97 -7.32
C HIS A 271 -11.85 -16.16 -7.62
N LYS A 272 -13.14 -16.07 -7.30
CA LYS A 272 -14.09 -17.20 -7.24
C LYS A 272 -13.56 -18.40 -6.44
N ILE A 273 -12.58 -18.15 -5.57
CA ILE A 273 -12.02 -19.15 -4.67
C ILE A 273 -13.08 -19.34 -3.57
N GLY A 274 -13.87 -20.41 -3.67
CA GLY A 274 -14.89 -20.77 -2.66
C GLY A 274 -16.35 -20.51 -3.03
N VAL A 275 -16.68 -20.10 -4.26
CA VAL A 275 -18.10 -20.05 -4.73
C VAL A 275 -18.67 -21.48 -4.90
N GLU A 276 -17.77 -22.45 -5.09
CA GLU A 276 -18.01 -23.87 -4.88
C GLU A 276 -17.03 -24.34 -3.81
N ASP A 277 -17.41 -25.33 -3.01
CA ASP A 277 -16.83 -25.88 -1.76
C ASP A 277 -15.33 -26.30 -1.79
N ARG A 278 -14.53 -25.81 -2.74
CA ARG A 278 -13.22 -26.36 -3.15
C ARG A 278 -12.03 -25.36 -3.10
N GLY A 279 -12.29 -24.04 -3.09
CA GLY A 279 -11.37 -22.99 -2.59
C GLY A 279 -9.86 -23.05 -2.95
N VAL A 280 -9.02 -22.47 -2.08
CA VAL A 280 -7.53 -22.39 -2.19
C VAL A 280 -6.88 -23.78 -2.21
N LEU A 281 -7.57 -24.76 -1.63
CA LEU A 281 -7.11 -26.13 -1.45
C LEU A 281 -7.03 -26.88 -2.78
N ASP A 282 -7.77 -26.44 -3.81
CA ASP A 282 -7.66 -26.97 -5.16
C ASP A 282 -6.33 -26.60 -5.85
N TYR A 283 -5.74 -25.44 -5.55
CA TYR A 283 -4.50 -25.01 -6.21
C TYR A 283 -3.26 -25.25 -5.35
N LEU A 284 -3.37 -25.16 -4.02
CA LEU A 284 -2.23 -25.42 -3.12
C LEU A 284 -2.10 -26.93 -2.94
N THR A 285 -1.51 -27.60 -3.92
CA THR A 285 -1.19 -29.02 -3.85
C THR A 285 0.20 -29.24 -3.23
N LYS A 286 0.47 -30.47 -2.78
CA LYS A 286 1.80 -30.87 -2.29
C LYS A 286 2.88 -30.61 -3.35
N ASP A 287 2.61 -30.99 -4.59
CA ASP A 287 3.57 -30.84 -5.69
C ASP A 287 3.80 -29.37 -6.03
N PHE A 288 2.76 -28.54 -5.95
CA PHE A 288 2.88 -27.09 -6.09
C PHE A 288 3.75 -26.49 -4.96
N LEU A 289 3.56 -26.91 -3.71
CA LEU A 289 4.43 -26.51 -2.60
C LEU A 289 5.88 -26.95 -2.82
N LYS A 290 6.11 -28.20 -3.28
CA LYS A 290 7.45 -28.69 -3.60
C LYS A 290 8.12 -27.84 -4.68
N GLY A 291 7.43 -27.51 -5.76
CA GLY A 291 7.95 -26.64 -6.82
C GLY A 291 8.29 -25.22 -6.31
N MET A 292 7.49 -24.67 -5.38
CA MET A 292 7.85 -23.40 -4.72
C MET A 292 9.11 -23.54 -3.85
N LEU A 293 9.26 -24.63 -3.11
CA LEU A 293 10.44 -24.86 -2.26
C LEU A 293 11.70 -25.15 -3.07
N GLU A 294 11.61 -25.91 -4.16
CA GLU A 294 12.73 -26.18 -5.06
C GLU A 294 13.36 -24.90 -5.61
N THR A 295 12.54 -23.86 -5.82
CA THR A 295 12.99 -22.58 -6.36
C THR A 295 13.39 -21.59 -5.28
N MET A 296 12.68 -21.56 -4.15
CA MET A 296 12.78 -20.48 -3.18
C MET A 296 13.31 -20.90 -1.82
N ALA A 297 13.31 -22.18 -1.45
CA ALA A 297 13.86 -22.66 -0.18
C ALA A 297 14.21 -24.16 -0.24
N PRO A 298 15.24 -24.55 -1.02
CA PRO A 298 15.52 -25.97 -1.30
C PRO A 298 15.81 -26.80 -0.05
N SER A 299 16.35 -26.17 1.00
CA SER A 299 16.65 -26.81 2.29
C SER A 299 15.41 -27.34 3.01
N LEU A 300 14.21 -26.84 2.69
CA LEU A 300 12.95 -27.28 3.28
C LEU A 300 12.25 -28.36 2.45
N LEU A 301 12.77 -28.74 1.29
CA LEU A 301 12.09 -29.67 0.37
C LEU A 301 11.83 -31.04 1.00
N ASP A 302 12.82 -31.58 1.71
CA ASP A 302 12.73 -32.89 2.38
C ASP A 302 11.72 -32.91 3.52
N SER A 303 11.29 -31.74 4.01
CA SER A 303 10.26 -31.64 5.04
C SER A 303 8.84 -31.92 4.51
N VAL A 304 8.64 -31.90 3.19
CA VAL A 304 7.33 -32.07 2.56
C VAL A 304 7.02 -33.54 2.32
N THR A 305 6.39 -34.16 3.31
CA THR A 305 5.75 -35.48 3.21
C THR A 305 4.23 -35.34 3.09
N ASP A 306 3.53 -36.40 2.66
CA ASP A 306 2.06 -36.41 2.63
C ASP A 306 1.45 -36.13 4.01
N GLU A 307 2.04 -36.73 5.04
CA GLU A 307 1.61 -36.57 6.44
C GLU A 307 1.80 -35.13 6.91
N ASN A 308 2.99 -34.55 6.71
CA ASN A 308 3.28 -33.17 7.11
C ASN A 308 2.44 -32.16 6.35
N PHE A 309 2.21 -32.37 5.05
CA PHE A 309 1.41 -31.47 4.25
C PHE A 309 -0.06 -31.47 4.67
N ALA A 310 -0.66 -32.64 4.87
CA ALA A 310 -2.03 -32.75 5.37
C ALA A 310 -2.18 -32.14 6.77
N HIS A 311 -1.21 -32.39 7.64
CA HIS A 311 -1.18 -31.83 8.99
C HIS A 311 -1.05 -30.30 8.96
N PHE A 312 -0.15 -29.74 8.15
CA PHE A 312 0.01 -28.32 7.90
C PHE A 312 -1.31 -27.63 7.51
N LEU A 313 -2.01 -28.14 6.50
CA LEU A 313 -3.28 -27.58 6.05
C LEU A 313 -4.32 -27.56 7.18
N HIS A 314 -4.34 -28.63 7.99
CA HIS A 314 -5.27 -28.76 9.10
C HIS A 314 -4.96 -27.79 10.25
N VAL A 315 -3.73 -27.81 10.79
CA VAL A 315 -3.39 -27.07 12.01
C VAL A 315 -3.26 -25.57 11.78
N LEU A 316 -2.82 -25.14 10.60
CA LEU A 316 -2.76 -23.72 10.22
C LEU A 316 -4.02 -23.24 9.50
N LYS A 317 -5.07 -24.07 9.45
CA LYS A 317 -6.40 -23.74 8.94
C LYS A 317 -6.35 -23.11 7.53
N VAL A 318 -5.47 -23.62 6.68
CA VAL A 318 -5.30 -23.12 5.32
C VAL A 318 -6.60 -23.30 4.55
N GLY A 319 -7.08 -22.24 3.91
CA GLY A 319 -8.35 -22.26 3.18
C GLY A 319 -9.60 -22.11 4.01
N LYS A 320 -9.50 -21.84 5.31
CA LYS A 320 -10.65 -21.71 6.20
C LYS A 320 -10.81 -20.27 6.67
N THR A 321 -12.07 -19.85 6.85
CA THR A 321 -12.42 -18.61 7.54
C THR A 321 -12.13 -18.70 9.03
N MET A 322 -11.92 -17.56 9.68
CA MET A 322 -11.84 -17.47 11.13
C MET A 322 -13.25 -17.31 11.74
N PRO A 323 -13.47 -17.71 13.00
CA PRO A 323 -14.71 -17.38 13.70
C PRO A 323 -14.95 -15.86 13.72
N GLY A 324 -16.11 -15.43 13.20
CA GLY A 324 -16.47 -14.02 13.07
C GLY A 324 -16.08 -13.36 11.74
N ASP A 325 -15.46 -14.11 10.81
CA ASP A 325 -15.28 -13.64 9.44
C ASP A 325 -16.61 -13.64 8.66
N HIS A 326 -16.62 -12.83 7.60
CA HIS A 326 -17.64 -12.94 6.57
C HIS A 326 -17.45 -14.25 5.78
N ASP A 327 -18.55 -14.84 5.28
CA ASP A 327 -18.53 -16.09 4.51
C ASP A 327 -17.62 -16.00 3.28
N PHE A 328 -17.49 -14.80 2.71
CA PHE A 328 -16.61 -14.49 1.58
C PHE A 328 -15.80 -13.23 1.84
N ILE A 329 -14.50 -13.28 1.60
CA ILE A 329 -13.64 -12.12 1.82
C ILE A 329 -13.38 -11.40 0.50
N GLY A 330 -13.82 -10.15 0.43
CA GLY A 330 -13.56 -9.22 -0.65
C GLY A 330 -12.58 -8.10 -0.29
N GLY A 331 -12.54 -7.03 -1.07
CA GLY A 331 -11.71 -5.85 -0.81
C GLY A 331 -12.14 -5.18 0.48
N ASP A 332 -13.44 -4.92 0.64
CA ASP A 332 -13.99 -4.31 1.84
C ASP A 332 -13.84 -5.20 3.07
N GLU A 333 -14.18 -6.48 2.97
CA GLU A 333 -14.08 -7.43 4.07
C GLU A 333 -12.61 -7.69 4.46
N SER A 334 -11.66 -7.51 3.55
CA SER A 334 -10.22 -7.66 3.87
C SER A 334 -9.67 -6.56 4.78
N ARG A 335 -10.37 -5.42 4.89
CA ARG A 335 -10.05 -4.36 5.86
C ARG A 335 -10.27 -4.84 7.29
N TYR A 336 -11.21 -5.76 7.47
CA TYR A 336 -11.72 -6.18 8.77
C TYR A 336 -11.26 -7.60 9.12
N ALA A 337 -10.77 -7.83 10.33
CA ALA A 337 -10.51 -9.18 10.81
C ALA A 337 -10.90 -9.31 12.29
N PRO A 338 -11.53 -10.43 12.70
CA PRO A 338 -11.96 -10.62 14.08
C PRO A 338 -10.77 -10.79 15.03
N ASN A 339 -10.90 -10.28 16.25
CA ASN A 339 -9.96 -10.48 17.36
C ASN A 339 -8.52 -9.98 17.11
N MET A 340 -8.33 -8.98 16.24
CA MET A 340 -6.97 -8.50 15.89
C MET A 340 -6.20 -7.87 17.05
N GLU A 341 -6.86 -7.53 18.15
CA GLU A 341 -6.21 -7.02 19.36
C GLU A 341 -5.73 -8.13 20.32
N ASP A 342 -6.09 -9.39 20.07
CA ASP A 342 -5.86 -10.53 20.99
C ASP A 342 -4.59 -11.32 20.66
N SER A 343 -3.51 -10.66 20.24
CA SER A 343 -2.18 -11.26 20.16
C SER A 343 -1.07 -10.23 20.38
N TYR A 344 0.12 -10.63 20.81
CA TYR A 344 1.22 -9.68 21.09
C TYR A 344 2.03 -9.27 19.86
N LEU A 345 2.14 -10.17 18.88
CA LEU A 345 2.97 -10.02 17.70
C LEU A 345 2.11 -10.09 16.44
N TRP A 346 2.57 -9.45 15.38
CA TRP A 346 2.03 -9.65 14.04
C TRP A 346 3.16 -9.96 13.08
N TYR A 347 3.06 -11.11 12.43
CA TYR A 347 3.94 -11.49 11.34
C TYR A 347 3.35 -11.01 10.01
N ALA A 348 3.85 -9.87 9.52
CA ALA A 348 3.39 -9.21 8.32
C ALA A 348 4.25 -9.62 7.11
N ILE A 349 3.63 -9.96 5.99
CA ILE A 349 4.33 -10.25 4.73
C ILE A 349 4.02 -9.15 3.74
N GLU A 350 4.98 -8.27 3.47
CA GLU A 350 4.73 -7.16 2.56
C GLU A 350 4.54 -7.60 1.11
N THR A 351 3.73 -6.84 0.39
CA THR A 351 3.34 -7.15 -1.00
C THR A 351 4.54 -7.07 -1.96
N VAL A 352 5.51 -6.21 -1.63
CA VAL A 352 6.71 -5.95 -2.44
C VAL A 352 7.92 -6.79 -2.02
N ALA A 353 7.76 -7.69 -1.03
CA ALA A 353 8.88 -8.34 -0.34
C ALA A 353 9.75 -9.23 -1.24
N ASP A 354 9.20 -9.77 -2.32
CA ASP A 354 9.88 -10.63 -3.30
C ASP A 354 10.23 -9.90 -4.62
N GLN A 355 9.96 -8.59 -4.70
CA GLN A 355 10.33 -7.80 -5.87
C GLN A 355 11.86 -7.61 -5.94
N SER A 356 12.40 -7.66 -7.16
CA SER A 356 13.81 -7.42 -7.43
C SER A 356 14.20 -5.94 -7.43
N GLU A 357 13.25 -5.07 -7.78
CA GLU A 357 13.38 -3.63 -7.69
C GLU A 357 13.21 -3.18 -6.24
N THR A 358 14.03 -2.24 -5.77
CA THR A 358 13.85 -1.62 -4.45
C THR A 358 12.54 -0.84 -4.41
N ASN A 359 11.64 -1.20 -3.50
CA ASN A 359 10.32 -0.61 -3.39
C ASN A 359 9.95 -0.44 -1.92
N THR A 360 10.20 0.75 -1.36
CA THR A 360 9.76 1.09 0.00
C THR A 360 8.34 1.63 -0.08
N PHE A 361 7.38 0.72 -0.16
CA PHE A 361 5.95 1.00 -0.03
C PHE A 361 5.41 0.27 1.21
N TYR A 362 4.92 1.04 2.18
CA TYR A 362 4.28 0.50 3.39
C TYR A 362 2.78 0.38 3.16
N THR A 363 2.27 -0.84 3.20
CA THR A 363 0.84 -1.10 3.05
C THR A 363 0.15 -1.14 4.41
N GLU A 364 -1.14 -1.47 4.43
CA GLU A 364 -1.89 -1.73 5.66
C GLU A 364 -1.25 -2.80 6.55
N LYS A 365 -0.38 -3.65 6.00
CA LYS A 365 0.27 -4.76 6.73
C LYS A 365 1.30 -4.27 7.74
N PHE A 366 2.00 -3.17 7.45
CA PHE A 366 2.88 -2.49 8.42
C PHE A 366 2.08 -1.67 9.43
N LEU A 367 0.93 -1.12 9.02
CA LEU A 367 0.14 -0.20 9.84
C LEU A 367 -0.85 -0.87 10.79
N LYS A 368 -1.43 -2.02 10.42
CA LYS A 368 -2.37 -2.77 11.29
C LYS A 368 -1.77 -3.15 12.63
N PRO A 369 -0.52 -3.64 12.72
CA PRO A 369 0.12 -3.92 14.01
C PRO A 369 0.28 -2.66 14.86
N MET A 370 0.53 -1.50 14.22
CA MET A 370 0.63 -0.22 14.92
C MET A 370 -0.73 0.21 15.51
N LEU A 371 -1.83 0.03 14.75
CA LEU A 371 -3.19 0.31 15.21
C LEU A 371 -3.62 -0.58 16.38
N TYR A 372 -3.37 -1.89 16.27
CA TYR A 372 -3.80 -2.86 17.27
C TYR A 372 -2.82 -2.99 18.46
N GLY A 373 -1.68 -2.29 18.41
CA GLY A 373 -0.67 -2.28 19.45
C GLY A 373 0.06 -3.62 19.57
N GLN A 374 0.57 -4.12 18.45
CA GLN A 374 1.33 -5.37 18.35
C GLN A 374 2.77 -5.09 17.94
N GLY A 375 3.68 -5.97 18.37
CA GLY A 375 5.03 -6.01 17.82
C GLY A 375 5.00 -6.40 16.35
N LEU A 376 5.70 -5.63 15.51
CA LEU A 376 5.80 -5.89 14.08
C LEU A 376 7.02 -6.76 13.80
N ILE A 377 6.78 -7.97 13.28
CA ILE A 377 7.80 -8.78 12.62
C ILE A 377 7.45 -8.82 11.14
N ALA A 378 8.31 -8.30 10.28
CA ALA A 378 7.98 -8.10 8.87
C ALA A 378 8.88 -8.92 7.95
N TYR A 379 8.29 -9.76 7.11
CA TYR A 379 8.95 -10.22 5.89
C TYR A 379 8.76 -9.15 4.82
N ALA A 380 9.78 -8.32 4.63
CA ALA A 380 9.81 -7.20 3.71
C ALA A 380 11.15 -7.13 2.97
N GLN A 381 11.35 -6.17 2.08
CA GLN A 381 12.66 -5.95 1.46
C GLN A 381 13.69 -5.45 2.49
N PRO A 382 15.00 -5.68 2.25
CA PRO A 382 16.03 -5.22 3.17
C PRO A 382 15.97 -3.72 3.46
N GLY A 383 16.11 -3.37 4.74
CA GLY A 383 16.12 -2.00 5.23
C GLY A 383 14.74 -1.36 5.37
N MET A 384 13.65 -2.04 5.00
CA MET A 384 12.30 -1.48 5.10
C MET A 384 11.88 -1.27 6.56
N VAL A 385 12.25 -2.16 7.48
CA VAL A 385 11.92 -2.00 8.91
C VAL A 385 12.68 -0.82 9.50
N THR A 386 13.95 -0.67 9.12
CA THR A 386 14.79 0.47 9.52
C THR A 386 14.20 1.80 9.04
N LYS A 387 13.85 1.92 7.75
CA LYS A 387 13.19 3.11 7.18
C LYS A 387 11.83 3.39 7.83
N PHE A 388 11.08 2.35 8.23
CA PHE A 388 9.78 2.51 8.88
C PHE A 388 9.91 3.18 10.26
N LYS A 389 10.95 2.82 11.01
CA LYS A 389 11.26 3.49 12.29
C LYS A 389 11.68 4.94 12.10
N GLN A 390 12.35 5.28 10.98
CA GLN A 390 12.70 6.66 10.67
C GLN A 390 11.47 7.56 10.41
N LEU A 391 10.35 6.99 9.97
CA LEU A 391 9.07 7.72 9.91
C LEU A 391 8.50 8.06 11.30
N GLY A 392 9.02 7.44 12.36
CA GLY A 392 8.59 7.65 13.75
C GLY A 392 7.74 6.53 14.34
N PHE A 393 7.54 5.41 13.62
CA PHE A 393 6.83 4.24 14.16
C PHE A 393 7.74 3.36 15.03
N HIS A 394 7.13 2.62 15.95
CA HIS A 394 7.82 1.66 16.83
C HIS A 394 7.39 0.23 16.56
N THR A 395 8.33 -0.65 16.22
CA THR A 395 8.06 -2.08 15.97
C THR A 395 7.92 -2.92 17.24
N LEU A 396 8.26 -2.36 18.40
CA LEU A 396 8.26 -3.00 19.72
C LEU A 396 9.25 -4.17 19.88
N ALA A 397 10.27 -4.23 19.02
CA ALA A 397 11.27 -5.29 19.03
C ALA A 397 12.06 -5.38 20.34
N GLU A 398 12.50 -4.21 20.85
CA GLU A 398 13.25 -4.09 22.09
C GLU A 398 12.43 -4.58 23.29
N GLU A 399 11.21 -4.09 23.44
CA GLU A 399 10.34 -4.40 24.58
C GLU A 399 9.90 -5.87 24.59
N LEU A 400 9.53 -6.41 23.43
CA LEU A 400 9.06 -7.79 23.33
C LEU A 400 10.21 -8.81 23.30
N GLY A 401 11.44 -8.34 23.05
CA GLY A 401 12.66 -9.15 23.14
C GLY A 401 12.94 -9.97 21.89
N PHE A 402 12.79 -9.38 20.70
CA PHE A 402 13.14 -9.99 19.42
C PHE A 402 14.15 -9.16 18.62
N SER A 403 14.94 -9.83 17.79
CA SER A 403 15.92 -9.19 16.91
C SER A 403 15.30 -8.85 15.56
N GLU A 404 15.68 -7.69 15.04
CA GLU A 404 15.35 -7.23 13.69
C GLU A 404 16.54 -7.32 12.73
N ASP A 405 17.60 -8.07 13.08
CA ASP A 405 18.77 -8.26 12.22
C ASP A 405 18.40 -8.85 10.85
N TYR A 406 17.25 -9.53 10.77
CA TYR A 406 16.69 -10.02 9.51
C TYR A 406 16.43 -8.90 8.49
N ASP A 407 16.22 -7.65 8.92
CA ASP A 407 15.97 -6.51 8.03
C ASP A 407 17.18 -6.22 7.12
N ASN A 408 18.40 -6.61 7.50
CA ASN A 408 19.59 -6.40 6.68
C ASN A 408 19.97 -7.64 5.84
N GLU A 409 19.28 -8.77 6.03
CA GLU A 409 19.62 -10.01 5.33
C GLU A 409 19.15 -9.94 3.87
N LEU A 410 20.06 -10.09 2.91
CA LEU A 410 19.74 -10.01 1.48
C LEU A 410 19.18 -11.33 0.94
N ASP A 411 19.62 -12.47 1.49
CA ASP A 411 19.12 -13.79 1.13
C ASP A 411 17.69 -13.98 1.67
N GLN A 412 16.73 -14.11 0.76
CA GLN A 412 15.31 -14.25 1.07
C GLN A 412 15.01 -15.47 1.95
N VAL A 413 15.69 -16.60 1.71
CA VAL A 413 15.49 -17.84 2.46
C VAL A 413 15.98 -17.68 3.88
N LYS A 414 17.19 -17.14 4.02
CA LYS A 414 17.82 -16.89 5.32
C LYS A 414 17.04 -15.85 6.11
N ARG A 415 16.55 -14.78 5.47
CA ARG A 415 15.69 -13.78 6.11
C ARG A 415 14.42 -14.42 6.68
N MET A 416 13.76 -15.27 5.90
CA MET A 416 12.57 -15.99 6.35
C MET A 416 12.88 -16.93 7.53
N ASP A 417 14.00 -17.64 7.49
CA ASP A 417 14.42 -18.54 8.57
C ASP A 417 14.71 -17.79 9.87
N MET A 418 15.43 -16.66 9.79
CA MET A 418 15.69 -15.77 10.93
C MET A 418 14.39 -15.27 11.56
N ILE A 419 13.43 -14.83 10.74
CA ILE A 419 12.12 -14.38 11.22
C ILE A 419 11.36 -15.52 11.91
N SER A 420 11.32 -16.70 11.30
CA SER A 420 10.62 -17.86 11.88
C SER A 420 11.26 -18.32 13.18
N ASP A 421 12.58 -18.25 13.32
CA ASP A 421 13.30 -18.53 14.57
C ASP A 421 12.94 -17.54 15.68
N GLU A 422 12.87 -16.25 15.37
CA GLU A 422 12.44 -15.22 16.32
C GLU A 422 10.99 -15.44 16.78
N ILE A 423 10.07 -15.74 15.85
CA ILE A 423 8.67 -16.04 16.20
C ILE A 423 8.58 -17.32 17.06
N ALA A 424 9.29 -18.39 16.70
CA ALA A 424 9.30 -19.63 17.46
C ALA A 424 9.91 -19.47 18.86
N LYS A 425 10.92 -18.61 19.01
CA LYS A 425 11.48 -18.20 20.30
C LYS A 425 10.43 -17.49 21.15
N LEU A 426 9.72 -16.51 20.59
CA LEU A 426 8.71 -15.73 21.30
C LEU A 426 7.48 -16.57 21.68
N CYS A 427 7.09 -17.55 20.86
CA CYS A 427 6.00 -18.48 21.18
C CYS A 427 6.26 -19.32 22.43
N LYS A 428 7.53 -19.54 22.80
CA LYS A 428 7.92 -20.28 24.01
C LYS A 428 7.87 -19.43 25.28
N VAL A 429 7.74 -18.10 25.16
CA VAL A 429 7.60 -17.19 26.30
C VAL A 429 6.19 -17.34 26.88
N PRO A 430 6.02 -17.53 28.20
CA PRO A 430 4.70 -17.58 28.82
C PRO A 430 3.88 -16.31 28.52
N LEU A 431 2.58 -16.46 28.23
CA LEU A 431 1.72 -15.33 27.87
C LEU A 431 1.66 -14.23 28.94
N SER A 432 1.79 -14.59 30.22
CA SER A 432 1.87 -13.62 31.32
C SER A 432 3.16 -12.80 31.25
N GLU A 433 4.30 -13.43 30.96
CA GLU A 433 5.57 -12.73 30.78
C GLU A 433 5.54 -11.85 29.52
N MET A 434 4.97 -12.35 28.43
CA MET A 434 4.78 -11.56 27.21
C MET A 434 3.87 -10.36 27.44
N HIS A 435 2.86 -10.50 28.31
CA HIS A 435 2.00 -9.38 28.70
C HIS A 435 2.78 -8.30 29.44
N GLU A 436 3.61 -8.65 30.43
CA GLU A 436 4.44 -7.69 31.14
C GLU A 436 5.40 -6.95 30.21
N ARG A 437 6.02 -7.67 29.27
CA ARG A 437 6.85 -7.05 28.21
C ARG A 437 6.04 -6.08 27.37
N TRP A 438 4.84 -6.45 26.97
CA TRP A 438 3.95 -5.59 26.19
C TRP A 438 3.47 -4.37 26.99
N LEU A 439 3.19 -4.51 28.30
CA LEU A 439 2.87 -3.40 29.19
C LEU A 439 4.02 -2.40 29.31
N SER A 440 5.28 -2.87 29.31
CA SER A 440 6.45 -1.99 29.27
C SER A 440 6.53 -1.14 27.99
N ALA A 441 5.84 -1.57 26.93
CA ALA A 441 5.75 -0.88 25.64
C ALA A 441 4.55 0.08 25.51
N LYS A 442 3.78 0.30 26.59
CA LYS A 442 2.51 1.08 26.56
C LYS A 442 2.65 2.41 25.83
N ASP A 443 3.66 3.20 26.15
CA ASP A 443 3.82 4.54 25.56
C ASP A 443 4.11 4.47 24.06
N LYS A 444 4.91 3.49 23.62
CA LYS A 444 5.19 3.25 22.19
C LYS A 444 3.95 2.74 21.45
N VAL A 445 3.13 1.91 22.09
CA VAL A 445 1.82 1.47 21.56
C VAL A 445 0.90 2.66 21.36
N LEU A 446 0.74 3.52 22.38
CA LEU A 446 -0.11 4.70 22.29
C LEU A 446 0.41 5.67 21.22
N HIS A 447 1.71 5.92 21.16
CA HIS A 447 2.33 6.75 20.11
C HIS A 447 2.01 6.23 18.70
N ASN A 448 2.19 4.93 18.46
CA ASN A 448 1.84 4.31 17.18
C ASN A 448 0.36 4.48 16.83
N GLN A 449 -0.54 4.29 17.79
CA GLN A 449 -1.97 4.48 17.58
C GLN A 449 -2.31 5.94 17.22
N LYS A 450 -1.68 6.91 17.88
CA LYS A 450 -1.77 8.34 17.54
C LYS A 450 -1.30 8.61 16.12
N MET A 451 -0.16 8.03 15.70
CA MET A 451 0.37 8.14 14.33
C MET A 451 -0.57 7.52 13.27
N ILE A 452 -1.29 6.45 13.60
CA ILE A 452 -2.29 5.88 12.67
C ILE A 452 -3.52 6.79 12.59
N ALA A 453 -4.03 7.22 13.73
CA ALA A 453 -5.24 8.03 13.80
C ALA A 453 -5.06 9.42 13.18
N CYS A 454 -3.87 10.04 13.26
CA CYS A 454 -3.64 11.34 12.64
C CYS A 454 -3.73 11.32 11.10
N GLN A 455 -3.60 10.15 10.47
CA GLN A 455 -3.74 9.96 9.01
C GLN A 455 -5.20 9.98 8.54
N LEU A 456 -6.18 9.96 9.45
CA LEU A 456 -7.60 10.05 9.11
C LEU A 456 -7.88 11.31 8.27
N THR A 457 -8.51 11.13 7.11
CA THR A 457 -8.72 12.21 6.13
C THR A 457 -9.79 13.22 6.56
N ASN A 458 -10.54 12.93 7.62
CA ASN A 458 -11.54 13.82 8.21
C ASN A 458 -10.99 14.67 9.37
N LEU A 459 -9.70 14.56 9.70
CA LEU A 459 -9.03 15.42 10.68
C LEU A 459 -8.38 16.61 9.97
N ARG A 460 -9.00 17.78 10.12
CA ARG A 460 -8.50 19.04 9.57
C ARG A 460 -7.18 19.46 10.21
N ALA A 461 -6.34 20.15 9.43
CA ALA A 461 -5.03 20.68 9.80
C ALA A 461 -4.07 19.60 10.36
N ASN A 462 -4.24 18.35 9.92
CA ASN A 462 -3.44 17.21 10.36
C ASN A 462 -2.67 16.58 9.18
N TYR A 463 -2.27 15.30 9.30
CA TYR A 463 -1.46 14.59 8.32
C TYR A 463 -1.99 14.71 6.90
N TRP A 464 -3.29 14.49 6.67
CA TRP A 464 -3.86 14.51 5.32
C TRP A 464 -3.72 15.88 4.64
N ASP A 465 -4.11 16.95 5.33
CA ASP A 465 -4.01 18.32 4.80
C ASP A 465 -2.54 18.69 4.53
N LYS A 466 -1.64 18.33 5.47
CA LYS A 466 -0.19 18.55 5.31
C LYS A 466 0.41 17.72 4.17
N LEU A 467 -0.07 16.50 3.97
CA LEU A 467 0.31 15.65 2.85
C LEU A 467 -0.14 16.29 1.52
N CYS A 468 -1.38 16.79 1.47
CA CYS A 468 -1.87 17.53 0.30
C CYS A 468 -1.00 18.77 0.04
N ASP A 469 -0.67 19.56 1.06
CA ASP A 469 0.18 20.74 0.95
C ASP A 469 1.58 20.40 0.45
N LEU A 470 2.23 19.36 1.03
CA LEU A 470 3.53 18.88 0.59
C LEU A 470 3.48 18.43 -0.88
N THR A 471 2.48 17.63 -1.24
CA THR A 471 2.29 17.11 -2.61
C THR A 471 2.10 18.27 -3.59
N ASN A 472 1.27 19.25 -3.24
CA ASN A 472 1.05 20.47 -4.03
C ASN A 472 2.37 21.24 -4.23
N GLN A 473 3.16 21.39 -3.17
CA GLN A 473 4.45 22.08 -3.19
C GLN A 473 5.45 21.36 -4.09
N GLU A 474 5.58 20.03 -3.97
CA GLU A 474 6.51 19.23 -4.77
C GLU A 474 6.15 19.25 -6.26
N ILE A 475 4.87 19.14 -6.60
CA ILE A 475 4.39 19.21 -7.99
C ILE A 475 4.75 20.57 -8.61
N ARG A 476 4.48 21.66 -7.88
CA ARG A 476 4.70 23.04 -8.35
C ARG A 476 6.15 23.51 -8.33
N GLN A 477 7.04 22.82 -7.62
CA GLN A 477 8.45 23.16 -7.63
C GLN A 477 8.95 23.19 -9.08
N GLU A 478 9.64 24.28 -9.46
CA GLU A 478 10.20 24.42 -10.80
C GLU A 478 11.06 23.21 -11.16
N TYR A 479 10.94 22.75 -12.40
CA TYR A 479 11.71 21.59 -12.86
C TYR A 479 13.20 21.94 -12.90
N ASN A 480 14.01 21.18 -12.17
CA ASN A 480 15.46 21.28 -12.19
C ASN A 480 16.05 19.88 -12.12
N SER A 481 16.61 19.41 -13.24
CA SER A 481 17.12 18.04 -13.38
C SER A 481 18.22 17.73 -12.37
N ASP A 482 19.16 18.67 -12.12
CA ASP A 482 20.25 18.47 -11.16
C ASP A 482 19.74 18.28 -9.73
N GLN A 483 18.77 19.09 -9.29
CA GLN A 483 18.16 18.94 -7.97
C GLN A 483 17.37 17.64 -7.85
N ILE A 484 16.61 17.28 -8.89
CA ILE A 484 15.83 16.03 -8.94
C ILE A 484 16.77 14.82 -8.84
N MET A 485 17.89 14.83 -9.56
CA MET A 485 18.91 13.77 -9.54
C MET A 485 19.57 13.58 -8.17
N GLN A 486 19.58 14.62 -7.33
CA GLN A 486 20.18 14.60 -5.99
C GLN A 486 19.19 14.18 -4.89
N LYS A 487 17.87 14.23 -5.15
CA LYS A 487 16.84 13.86 -4.17
C LYS A 487 16.96 12.38 -3.79
N THR A 488 17.12 12.11 -2.50
CA THR A 488 17.29 10.74 -1.97
C THR A 488 16.01 10.25 -1.29
N THR A 489 15.91 8.93 -1.09
CA THR A 489 14.85 8.32 -0.26
C THR A 489 14.82 8.91 1.16
N GLN A 490 15.99 9.22 1.73
CA GLN A 490 16.08 9.79 3.08
C GLN A 490 15.46 11.19 3.15
N ASP A 491 15.63 12.01 2.11
CA ASP A 491 15.01 13.34 2.03
C ASP A 491 13.48 13.23 2.04
N VAL A 492 12.93 12.26 1.30
CA VAL A 492 11.49 11.98 1.28
C VAL A 492 11.01 11.52 2.67
N ILE A 493 11.69 10.55 3.28
CA ILE A 493 11.33 10.06 4.64
C ILE A 493 11.35 11.21 5.65
N ASN A 494 12.36 12.07 5.62
CA ASN A 494 12.49 13.21 6.52
C ASN A 494 11.34 14.23 6.32
N SER A 495 10.85 14.42 5.10
CA SER A 495 9.67 15.25 4.84
C SER A 495 8.40 14.62 5.39
N TYR A 496 8.23 13.31 5.23
CA TYR A 496 7.06 12.58 5.71
C TYR A 496 7.00 12.46 7.23
N GLN A 497 8.13 12.28 7.90
CA GLN A 497 8.21 12.27 9.36
C GLN A 497 7.62 13.55 9.97
N LYS A 498 7.79 14.70 9.30
CA LYS A 498 7.29 16.01 9.77
C LYS A 498 5.78 16.20 9.55
N LEU A 499 5.12 15.32 8.80
CA LEU A 499 3.68 15.41 8.56
C LEU A 499 2.88 14.96 9.79
N PHE A 500 3.47 14.13 10.65
CA PHE A 500 2.88 13.65 11.88
C PHE A 500 2.98 14.74 12.96
N VAL A 501 1.86 15.45 13.21
CA VAL A 501 1.80 16.57 14.17
C VAL A 501 0.75 16.32 15.24
N PHE A 502 1.17 16.29 16.50
CA PHE A 502 0.29 16.09 17.64
C PHE A 502 -0.10 17.38 18.37
N GLU A 503 0.43 18.53 17.96
CA GLU A 503 0.25 19.83 18.63
C GLU A 503 -1.21 20.30 18.71
N ASN A 504 -2.04 19.84 17.76
CA ASN A 504 -3.48 20.14 17.72
C ASN A 504 -4.32 19.19 18.59
N PHE A 505 -3.67 18.29 19.34
CA PHE A 505 -4.32 17.35 20.24
C PHE A 505 -4.02 17.66 21.69
N SER A 506 -5.05 17.67 22.53
CA SER A 506 -4.89 17.54 23.98
C SER A 506 -4.83 16.07 24.39
N ASP A 507 -3.98 15.75 25.36
CA ASP A 507 -4.13 14.50 26.10
C ASP A 507 -5.29 14.68 27.09
N ASN A 508 -6.27 13.77 27.05
CA ASN A 508 -7.42 13.75 27.97
C ASN A 508 -7.11 12.98 29.26
#